data_AF-A0A9E5RJG7-F1
#
_entry.id   AF-A0A9E5RJG7-F1
#
_cell.length_a   1.000
_cell.length_b   1.000
_cell.length_c   1.000
_cell.angle_alpha   90.00
_cell.angle_beta   90.00
_cell.angle_gamma   90.00
#
_symmetry.space_group_name_H-M   'P 1'
#
loop_
_entity.id
_entity.type
_entity.pdbx_description
1 polymer ?
#
loop_
_entity_poly.entity_id
_entity_poly.type
_entity_poly.pdbx_seq_one_letter_code
_entity_poly.pdbx_strand_id
1 'polypeptide(L)'
;MQLFRSTPGWARQTIPRLPDWSAGLSLVSCLLSLVTGLWIYQFAAHAIYIYSRTSIKTGLMFISVLVVALIFWGLQKLVRSPWGRVLKAIREDEEVAKALGKNVFWYKLQALMLGGLVAGVAGALYAWQLTTVYPDNFQPLVTFNAWTIVVLGGAGNNVGTLLGAAIFWAYQTMTRFILADIVPLDDARLGAFRVMIIGLLLMVLMVLRPQGILGKKEELTLGR
;
A
#
# COMPACT_ATOMS: atom_id res chain seq x y z
N MET A 1 -50.96 -4.28 -60.87
CA MET A 1 -51.09 -5.60 -60.23
C MET A 1 -49.80 -5.91 -59.47
N GLN A 2 -49.71 -5.45 -58.22
CA GLN A 2 -48.54 -5.66 -57.36
C GLN A 2 -48.72 -6.97 -56.58
N LEU A 3 -47.90 -7.94 -56.94
CA LEU A 3 -47.76 -9.24 -56.28
C LEU A 3 -47.15 -9.07 -54.88
N PHE A 4 -47.71 -9.78 -53.89
CA PHE A 4 -47.02 -10.50 -52.80
C PHE A 4 -45.73 -9.86 -52.23
N ARG A 5 -45.60 -9.61 -50.92
CA ARG A 5 -45.73 -10.61 -49.85
C ARG A 5 -45.99 -9.90 -48.52
N SER A 6 -47.01 -10.40 -47.82
CA SER A 6 -47.18 -10.27 -46.37
C SER A 6 -45.88 -10.64 -45.66
N THR A 7 -45.35 -9.74 -44.83
CA THR A 7 -44.34 -10.11 -43.86
C THR A 7 -44.94 -11.17 -42.92
N PRO A 8 -44.30 -12.33 -42.77
CA PRO A 8 -44.87 -13.43 -42.01
C PRO A 8 -44.98 -13.04 -40.52
N GLY A 9 -46.14 -13.33 -39.92
CA GLY A 9 -46.53 -12.89 -38.58
C GLY A 9 -45.67 -13.43 -37.42
N TRP A 10 -44.64 -14.25 -37.70
CA TRP A 10 -43.70 -14.73 -36.69
C TRP A 10 -42.74 -13.65 -36.19
N ALA A 11 -42.55 -12.55 -36.94
CA ALA A 11 -41.64 -11.46 -36.55
C ALA A 11 -42.16 -10.57 -35.40
N ARG A 12 -43.37 -10.82 -34.87
CA ARG A 12 -43.96 -10.14 -33.71
C ARG A 12 -43.90 -10.96 -32.42
N GLN A 13 -42.97 -11.89 -32.29
CA GLN A 13 -42.69 -12.53 -31.01
C GLN A 13 -41.85 -11.58 -30.15
N THR A 14 -42.49 -10.90 -29.20
CA THR A 14 -41.81 -10.17 -28.14
C THR A 14 -40.88 -11.13 -27.42
N ILE A 15 -39.57 -10.94 -27.59
CA ILE A 15 -38.55 -11.75 -26.91
C ILE A 15 -38.88 -11.73 -25.40
N PRO A 16 -39.00 -12.88 -24.72
CA PRO A 16 -39.28 -12.91 -23.29
C PRO A 16 -38.18 -12.13 -22.57
N ARG A 17 -38.56 -11.10 -21.81
CA ARG A 17 -37.60 -10.30 -21.03
C ARG A 17 -36.92 -11.24 -20.03
N LEU A 18 -35.59 -11.35 -20.14
CA LEU A 18 -34.78 -12.07 -19.16
C LEU A 18 -35.04 -11.48 -17.76
N PRO A 19 -35.00 -12.29 -16.70
CA PRO A 19 -35.16 -11.80 -15.33
C PRO A 19 -34.16 -10.66 -15.05
N ASP A 20 -34.63 -9.60 -14.45
CA ASP A 20 -33.90 -8.38 -14.12
C ASP A 20 -33.01 -8.60 -12.89
N TRP A 21 -31.83 -9.18 -13.12
CA TRP A 21 -30.77 -9.42 -12.12
C TRP A 21 -30.23 -8.16 -11.42
N SER A 22 -30.69 -6.96 -11.79
CA SER A 22 -30.31 -5.68 -11.19
C SER A 22 -30.74 -5.57 -9.73
N ALA A 23 -31.89 -6.14 -9.36
CA ALA A 23 -32.36 -6.21 -7.98
C ALA A 23 -31.47 -7.13 -7.12
N GLY A 24 -30.99 -8.23 -7.68
CA GLY A 24 -30.05 -9.12 -7.00
C GLY A 24 -28.68 -8.46 -6.77
N LEU A 25 -28.17 -7.75 -7.79
CA LEU A 25 -26.90 -7.04 -7.71
C LEU A 25 -26.96 -5.85 -6.73
N SER A 26 -28.07 -5.12 -6.68
CA SER A 26 -28.25 -4.01 -5.74
C SER A 26 -28.34 -4.53 -4.30
N LEU A 27 -29.05 -5.63 -4.05
CA LEU A 27 -29.12 -6.29 -2.74
C LEU A 27 -27.75 -6.80 -2.29
N VAL A 28 -26.97 -7.44 -3.17
CA VAL A 28 -25.61 -7.89 -2.87
C VAL A 28 -24.69 -6.70 -2.54
N SER A 29 -24.79 -5.60 -3.29
CA SER A 29 -24.00 -4.39 -3.02
C SER A 29 -24.38 -3.70 -1.70
N CYS A 30 -25.67 -3.73 -1.34
CA CYS A 30 -26.19 -3.21 -0.07
C CYS A 30 -25.75 -4.08 1.10
N LEU A 31 -25.75 -5.40 0.94
CA LEU A 31 -25.23 -6.33 1.94
C LEU A 31 -23.72 -6.16 2.13
N LEU A 32 -22.97 -5.99 1.05
CA LEU A 32 -21.53 -5.68 1.11
C LEU A 32 -21.26 -4.35 1.83
N SER A 33 -22.03 -3.30 1.54
CA SER A 33 -21.84 -2.00 2.20
C SER A 33 -22.22 -2.06 3.68
N LEU A 34 -23.28 -2.78 4.04
CA LEU A 34 -23.67 -3.00 5.43
C LEU A 34 -22.63 -3.81 6.21
N VAL A 35 -22.10 -4.89 5.63
CA VAL A 35 -21.05 -5.70 6.25
C VAL A 35 -19.79 -4.85 6.44
N THR A 36 -19.37 -4.09 5.43
CA THR A 36 -18.20 -3.21 5.55
C THR A 36 -18.40 -2.12 6.61
N GLY A 37 -19.61 -1.57 6.73
CA GLY A 37 -19.96 -0.60 7.76
C GLY A 37 -19.95 -1.19 9.17
N LEU A 38 -20.45 -2.41 9.34
CA LEU A 38 -20.43 -3.12 10.63
C LEU A 38 -19.01 -3.44 11.08
N TRP A 39 -18.14 -3.85 10.15
CA TRP A 39 -16.73 -4.09 10.41
C TRP A 39 -16.01 -2.82 10.88
N ILE A 40 -16.27 -1.67 10.23
CA ILE A 40 -15.73 -0.37 10.62
C ILE A 40 -16.22 0.02 12.02
N TYR A 41 -17.51 -0.20 12.30
CA TYR A 41 -18.10 0.11 13.60
C TYR A 41 -17.54 -0.76 14.73
N GLN A 42 -17.41 -2.07 14.52
CA GLN A 42 -16.80 -2.97 15.52
C GLN A 42 -15.33 -2.63 15.79
N PHE A 43 -14.57 -2.28 14.75
CA PHE A 43 -13.18 -1.87 14.87
C PHE A 43 -13.05 -0.55 15.63
N ALA A 44 -13.89 0.44 15.32
CA ALA A 44 -13.94 1.72 16.03
C ALA A 44 -14.38 1.55 17.50
N ALA A 45 -15.37 0.70 17.76
CA ALA A 45 -15.86 0.43 19.11
C ALA A 45 -14.82 -0.29 19.97
N HIS A 46 -14.08 -1.26 19.42
CA HIS A 46 -12.97 -1.89 20.12
C HIS A 46 -11.81 -0.93 20.38
N ALA A 47 -11.51 -0.03 19.43
CA ALA A 47 -10.49 1.01 19.62
C ALA A 47 -10.86 1.97 20.78
N ILE A 48 -12.12 2.36 20.89
CA ILE A 48 -12.63 3.24 21.97
C ILE A 48 -12.67 2.48 23.31
N TYR A 49 -13.13 1.24 23.31
CA TYR A 49 -13.20 0.41 24.51
C TYR A 49 -11.81 0.14 25.12
N ILE A 50 -10.79 0.01 24.28
CA ILE A 50 -9.41 -0.23 24.71
C ILE A 50 -8.70 1.07 25.12
N TYR A 51 -9.01 2.21 24.47
CA TYR A 51 -8.53 3.55 24.90
C TYR A 51 -8.97 3.89 26.34
N SER A 52 -10.17 3.44 26.73
CA SER A 52 -10.70 3.59 28.09
C SER A 52 -10.00 2.68 29.12
N ARG A 53 -9.43 1.55 28.67
CA ARG A 53 -8.96 0.47 29.55
C ARG A 53 -7.43 0.32 29.65
N THR A 54 -6.64 0.91 28.75
CA THR A 54 -5.16 0.76 28.73
C THR A 54 -4.45 1.99 28.14
N SER A 55 -3.26 2.28 28.67
CA SER A 55 -2.34 3.40 28.40
C SER A 55 -2.38 4.02 26.99
N ILE A 56 -2.19 5.36 26.94
CA ILE A 56 -2.14 6.28 25.76
C ILE A 56 -1.51 5.68 24.48
N LYS A 57 -0.50 4.81 24.63
CA LYS A 57 0.20 4.13 23.53
C LYS A 57 -0.70 3.22 22.68
N THR A 58 -1.76 2.66 23.27
CA THR A 58 -2.67 1.74 22.57
C THR A 58 -3.60 2.49 21.61
N GLY A 59 -4.07 3.67 21.99
CA GLY A 59 -4.89 4.52 21.12
C GLY A 59 -4.14 4.98 19.87
N LEU A 60 -2.85 5.29 20.01
CA LEU A 60 -1.97 5.65 18.89
C LEU A 60 -1.78 4.49 17.90
N MET A 61 -1.75 3.24 18.39
CA MET A 61 -1.67 2.07 17.51
C MET A 61 -2.90 1.96 16.61
N PHE A 62 -4.11 2.18 17.13
CA PHE A 62 -5.33 2.14 16.31
C PHE A 62 -5.39 3.28 15.31
N ILE A 63 -5.03 4.50 15.72
CA ILE A 63 -5.01 5.67 14.83
C ILE A 63 -3.99 5.44 13.70
N SER A 64 -2.79 4.98 14.03
CA SER A 64 -1.75 4.71 13.02
C SER A 64 -2.17 3.61 12.04
N VAL A 65 -2.79 2.52 12.51
CA VAL A 65 -3.33 1.46 11.62
C VAL A 65 -4.43 2.01 10.72
N LEU A 66 -5.35 2.81 11.25
CA LEU A 66 -6.43 3.43 10.48
C LEU A 66 -5.88 4.38 9.40
N VAL A 67 -4.92 5.22 9.76
CA VAL A 67 -4.25 6.15 8.83
C VAL A 67 -3.50 5.38 7.73
N VAL A 68 -2.75 4.35 8.10
CA VAL A 68 -2.06 3.48 7.12
C VAL A 68 -3.07 2.81 6.19
N ALA A 69 -4.18 2.29 6.71
CA ALA A 69 -5.23 1.68 5.90
C ALA A 69 -5.88 2.67 4.92
N LEU A 70 -6.18 3.89 5.37
CA LEU A 70 -6.73 4.95 4.52
C LEU A 70 -5.75 5.38 3.43
N ILE A 71 -4.47 5.59 3.78
CA ILE A 71 -3.41 5.94 2.82
C ILE A 71 -3.22 4.80 1.81
N PHE A 72 -3.16 3.55 2.28
CA PHE A 72 -3.01 2.38 1.42
C PHE A 72 -4.16 2.27 0.43
N TRP A 73 -5.40 2.41 0.90
CA TRP A 73 -6.59 2.37 0.04
C TRP A 73 -6.61 3.52 -0.98
N GLY A 74 -6.29 4.73 -0.52
CA GLY A 74 -6.18 5.93 -1.36
C GLY A 74 -5.13 5.76 -2.46
N LEU A 75 -3.92 5.29 -2.11
CA LEU A 75 -2.85 5.01 -3.05
C LEU A 75 -3.22 3.91 -4.04
N GLN A 76 -3.88 2.84 -3.58
CA GLN A 76 -4.29 1.75 -4.47
C GLN A 76 -5.34 2.19 -5.49
N LYS A 77 -6.28 3.05 -5.08
CA LYS A 77 -7.25 3.68 -5.99
C LYS A 77 -6.56 4.63 -6.96
N LEU A 78 -5.59 5.42 -6.48
CA LEU A 78 -4.86 6.39 -7.29
C LEU A 78 -3.98 5.73 -8.36
N VAL A 79 -3.29 4.64 -8.02
CA VAL A 79 -2.47 3.85 -8.96
C VAL A 79 -3.32 3.21 -10.07
N ARG A 80 -4.54 2.77 -9.75
CA ARG A 80 -5.47 2.19 -10.75
C ARG A 80 -6.17 3.25 -11.61
N SER A 81 -6.13 4.52 -11.19
CA SER A 81 -6.77 5.63 -11.91
C SER A 81 -6.00 5.99 -13.20
N PRO A 82 -6.59 6.80 -14.10
CA PRO A 82 -5.89 7.33 -15.28
C PRO A 82 -4.56 8.04 -14.93
N TRP A 83 -4.48 8.70 -13.77
CA TRP A 83 -3.29 9.39 -13.30
C TRP A 83 -2.11 8.42 -13.08
N GLY A 84 -2.36 7.27 -12.44
CA GLY A 84 -1.34 6.25 -12.22
C GLY A 84 -0.83 5.61 -13.53
N ARG A 85 -1.70 5.46 -14.53
CA ARG A 85 -1.32 4.97 -15.87
C ARG A 85 -0.40 5.94 -16.60
N VAL A 86 -0.66 7.24 -16.50
CA VAL A 86 0.22 8.27 -17.08
C VAL A 86 1.58 8.27 -16.38
N LEU A 87 1.62 8.14 -15.04
CA LEU A 87 2.89 8.02 -14.31
C LEU A 87 3.69 6.79 -14.73
N LYS A 88 3.03 5.66 -14.98
CA LYS A 88 3.70 4.45 -15.47
C LYS A 88 4.28 4.67 -16.86
N ALA A 89 3.54 5.29 -17.78
CA ALA A 89 4.05 5.64 -19.10
C ALA A 89 5.27 6.58 -19.04
N ILE A 90 5.24 7.59 -18.14
CA ILE A 90 6.38 8.49 -17.90
C ILE A 90 7.62 7.74 -17.40
N ARG A 91 7.44 6.69 -16.59
CA ARG A 91 8.54 5.84 -16.10
C ARG A 91 9.15 4.97 -17.20
N GLU A 92 8.37 4.54 -18.18
CA GLU A 92 8.83 3.72 -19.31
C GLU A 92 9.55 4.58 -20.34
N ASP A 93 8.94 5.68 -20.80
CA ASP A 93 9.56 6.65 -21.70
C ASP A 93 8.95 8.06 -21.51
N GLU A 94 9.78 8.98 -21.02
CA GLU A 94 9.37 10.36 -20.77
C GLU A 94 9.18 11.17 -22.06
N GLU A 95 9.94 10.88 -23.11
CA GLU A 95 9.89 11.61 -24.39
C GLU A 95 8.61 11.26 -25.14
N VAL A 96 8.22 9.98 -25.15
CA VAL A 96 6.94 9.51 -25.71
C VAL A 96 5.74 10.14 -24.99
N ALA A 97 5.79 10.22 -23.65
CA ALA A 97 4.71 10.85 -22.87
C ALA A 97 4.57 12.36 -23.19
N LYS A 98 5.68 13.06 -23.45
CA LYS A 98 5.69 14.47 -23.88
C LYS A 98 5.14 14.63 -25.29
N ALA A 99 5.50 13.75 -26.23
CA ALA A 99 5.00 13.76 -27.60
C ALA A 99 3.47 13.58 -27.68
N LEU A 100 2.88 12.84 -26.74
CA LEU A 100 1.42 12.67 -26.59
C LEU A 100 0.72 13.88 -25.92
N GLY A 101 1.42 15.00 -25.73
CA GLY A 101 0.87 16.24 -25.18
C GLY A 101 0.62 16.21 -23.67
N LYS A 102 1.23 15.26 -22.92
CA LYS A 102 1.12 15.23 -21.45
C LYS A 102 2.23 16.07 -20.82
N ASN A 103 1.85 16.94 -19.89
CA ASN A 103 2.83 17.75 -19.16
C ASN A 103 3.50 16.94 -18.05
N VAL A 104 4.65 16.33 -18.36
CA VAL A 104 5.40 15.46 -17.45
C VAL A 104 5.84 16.16 -16.16
N PHE A 105 6.18 17.45 -16.23
CA PHE A 105 6.62 18.21 -15.06
C PHE A 105 5.53 18.27 -13.97
N TRP A 106 4.29 18.57 -14.34
CA TRP A 106 3.17 18.60 -13.39
C TRP A 106 2.90 17.24 -12.76
N TYR A 107 2.97 16.15 -13.53
CA TYR A 107 2.76 14.79 -13.00
C TYR A 107 3.87 14.40 -12.02
N LYS A 108 5.13 14.73 -12.29
CA LYS A 108 6.25 14.50 -11.36
C LYS A 108 6.12 15.33 -10.09
N LEU A 109 5.73 16.60 -10.21
CA LEU A 109 5.53 17.48 -9.07
C LEU A 109 4.39 16.99 -8.16
N GLN A 110 3.26 16.56 -8.73
CA GLN A 110 2.16 15.97 -7.98
C GLN A 110 2.58 14.68 -7.25
N ALA A 111 3.37 13.83 -7.92
CA ALA A 111 3.90 12.62 -7.29
C ALA A 111 4.80 12.93 -6.09
N LEU A 112 5.66 13.95 -6.22
CA LEU A 112 6.52 14.43 -5.14
C LEU A 112 5.70 14.99 -3.97
N MET A 113 4.70 15.83 -4.25
CA MET A 113 3.80 16.40 -3.24
C MET A 113 3.02 15.31 -2.48
N LEU A 114 2.51 14.31 -3.19
CA LEU A 114 1.82 13.17 -2.57
C LEU A 114 2.76 12.34 -1.69
N GLY A 115 3.97 12.06 -2.16
CA GLY A 115 4.99 11.38 -1.36
C GLY A 115 5.35 12.16 -0.09
N GLY A 116 5.54 13.48 -0.22
CA GLY A 116 5.81 14.39 0.90
C GLY A 116 4.66 14.46 1.91
N LEU A 117 3.41 14.47 1.45
CA LEU A 117 2.23 14.42 2.30
C LEU A 117 2.20 13.12 3.12
N VAL A 118 2.39 11.97 2.49
CA VAL A 118 2.41 10.66 3.17
C VAL A 118 3.58 10.59 4.16
N ALA A 119 4.76 11.06 3.79
CA ALA A 119 5.92 11.12 4.66
C ALA A 119 5.71 12.06 5.86
N GLY A 120 5.06 13.21 5.66
CA GLY A 120 4.72 14.16 6.72
C GLY A 120 3.74 13.57 7.74
N VAL A 121 2.70 12.87 7.27
CA VAL A 121 1.76 12.15 8.15
C VAL A 121 2.47 11.05 8.95
N ALA A 122 3.35 10.27 8.30
CA ALA A 122 4.15 9.26 8.97
C ALA A 122 5.09 9.87 10.04
N GLY A 123 5.74 11.00 9.73
CA GLY A 123 6.59 11.72 10.65
C GLY A 123 5.84 12.28 11.86
N ALA A 124 4.63 12.83 11.66
CA ALA A 124 3.79 13.32 12.75
C ALA A 124 3.39 12.19 13.72
N LEU A 125 3.02 11.02 13.18
CA LEU A 125 2.72 9.83 14.00
C LEU A 125 3.95 9.33 14.76
N TYR A 126 5.12 9.35 14.11
CA TYR A 126 6.38 8.96 14.74
C TYR A 126 6.82 9.91 15.85
N ALA A 127 6.68 11.23 15.65
CA ALA A 127 6.97 12.22 16.68
C ALA A 127 6.06 12.06 17.91
N TRP A 128 4.77 11.74 17.70
CA TRP A 128 3.85 11.45 18.79
C TRP A 128 4.29 10.21 19.57
N GLN A 129 4.69 9.13 18.88
CA GLN A 129 5.19 7.91 19.52
C GLN A 129 6.40 8.18 20.43
N LEU A 130 7.31 9.07 20.01
CA LEU A 130 8.53 9.38 20.75
C LEU A 130 8.27 10.18 22.04
N THR A 131 7.15 10.92 22.14
CA THR A 131 6.77 11.82 23.27
C THR A 131 7.77 12.97 23.54
N THR A 132 9.05 12.78 23.25
CA THR A 132 10.12 13.76 23.34
C THR A 132 11.06 13.60 22.15
N VAL A 133 11.40 14.73 21.52
CA VAL A 133 12.15 14.77 20.27
C VAL A 133 13.60 15.16 20.59
N TYR A 134 14.51 14.20 20.46
CA TYR A 134 15.96 14.43 20.55
C TYR A 134 16.58 14.35 19.14
N PRO A 135 17.64 15.13 18.84
CA PRO A 135 18.35 15.05 17.56
C PRO A 135 18.87 13.65 17.24
N ASP A 136 19.23 12.88 18.27
CA ASP A 136 19.73 11.51 18.14
C ASP A 136 18.69 10.52 17.60
N ASN A 137 17.39 10.82 17.70
CA ASN A 137 16.34 9.98 17.13
C ASN A 137 16.25 10.08 15.59
N PHE A 138 16.90 11.08 14.98
CA PHE A 138 16.84 11.37 13.55
C PHE A 138 18.18 11.12 12.85
N GLN A 139 18.97 10.18 13.38
CA GLN A 139 20.18 9.75 12.71
C GLN A 139 19.91 9.11 11.33
N PRO A 140 20.89 9.10 10.42
CA PRO A 140 20.75 8.53 9.07
C PRO A 140 20.26 7.08 9.05
N LEU A 141 20.43 6.34 10.15
CA LEU A 141 19.92 4.99 10.33
C LEU A 141 18.42 4.88 10.07
N VAL A 142 17.61 5.89 10.39
CA VAL A 142 16.17 5.91 10.11
C VAL A 142 15.90 5.85 8.61
N THR A 143 16.64 6.61 7.82
CA THR A 143 16.53 6.59 6.35
C THR A 143 16.99 5.25 5.78
N PHE A 144 18.09 4.67 6.29
CA PHE A 144 18.53 3.33 5.88
C PHE A 144 17.47 2.25 6.17
N ASN A 145 16.80 2.32 7.32
CA ASN A 145 15.71 1.41 7.67
C ASN A 145 14.53 1.57 6.70
N ALA A 146 14.15 2.81 6.38
CA ALA A 146 13.08 3.09 5.42
C ALA A 146 13.41 2.53 4.01
N TRP A 147 14.64 2.73 3.53
CA TRP A 147 15.10 2.16 2.27
C TRP A 147 15.10 0.63 2.31
N THR A 148 15.54 0.02 3.40
CA THR A 148 15.52 -1.43 3.58
C THR A 148 14.11 -1.99 3.46
N ILE A 149 13.13 -1.36 4.11
CA ILE A 149 11.72 -1.75 4.03
C ILE A 149 11.21 -1.71 2.58
N VAL A 150 11.52 -0.63 1.85
CA VAL A 150 11.07 -0.45 0.46
C VAL A 150 11.74 -1.46 -0.48
N VAL A 151 13.05 -1.71 -0.31
CA VAL A 151 13.79 -2.66 -1.14
C VAL A 151 13.34 -4.10 -0.86
N LEU A 152 13.14 -4.46 0.42
CA LEU A 152 12.60 -5.75 0.85
C LEU A 152 11.20 -6.00 0.28
N GLY A 153 10.33 -4.98 0.29
CA GLY A 153 8.99 -5.06 -0.25
C GLY A 153 8.89 -4.99 -1.79
N GLY A 154 9.79 -4.27 -2.44
CA GLY A 154 9.82 -4.01 -3.88
C GLY A 154 9.32 -2.61 -4.25
N ALA A 155 10.12 -1.85 -5.01
CA ALA A 155 9.95 -0.41 -5.32
C ALA A 155 8.78 -0.04 -6.27
N GLY A 156 7.75 -0.89 -6.42
CA GLY A 156 6.63 -0.65 -7.34
C GLY A 156 5.32 -1.32 -6.94
N ASN A 157 5.25 -1.93 -5.75
CA ASN A 157 4.06 -2.61 -5.28
C ASN A 157 3.73 -2.24 -3.83
N ASN A 158 2.64 -1.51 -3.62
CA ASN A 158 2.19 -1.08 -2.29
C ASN A 158 1.99 -2.26 -1.32
N VAL A 159 1.50 -3.41 -1.81
CA VAL A 159 1.32 -4.62 -0.98
C VAL A 159 2.68 -5.20 -0.57
N GLY A 160 3.63 -5.19 -1.50
CA GLY A 160 5.02 -5.59 -1.26
C GLY A 160 5.66 -4.75 -0.17
N THR A 161 5.55 -3.43 -0.24
CA THR A 161 6.08 -2.51 0.78
C THR A 161 5.50 -2.76 2.16
N LEU A 162 4.19 -3.04 2.28
CA LEU A 162 3.57 -3.35 3.56
C LEU A 162 4.08 -4.67 4.15
N LEU A 163 4.23 -5.70 3.31
CA LEU A 163 4.80 -6.99 3.71
C LEU A 163 6.28 -6.83 4.12
N GLY A 164 7.04 -6.03 3.37
CA GLY A 164 8.43 -5.69 3.71
C GLY A 164 8.53 -4.97 5.06
N ALA A 165 7.63 -4.04 5.35
CA ALA A 165 7.57 -3.36 6.65
C ALA A 165 7.29 -4.36 7.78
N ALA A 166 6.33 -5.27 7.58
CA ALA A 166 6.00 -6.30 8.57
C ALA A 166 7.18 -7.26 8.83
N ILE A 167 7.87 -7.72 7.78
CA ILE A 167 9.03 -8.59 7.91
C ILE A 167 10.19 -7.87 8.59
N PHE A 168 10.47 -6.63 8.20
CA PHE A 168 11.53 -5.83 8.83
C PHE A 168 11.25 -5.64 10.33
N TRP A 169 10.00 -5.35 10.69
CA TRP A 169 9.62 -5.17 12.09
C TRP A 169 9.64 -6.48 12.89
N ALA A 170 9.25 -7.60 12.26
CA ALA A 170 9.38 -8.93 12.83
C ALA A 170 10.86 -9.28 13.08
N TYR A 171 11.74 -8.99 12.13
CA TYR A 171 13.19 -9.13 12.28
C TYR A 171 13.72 -8.26 13.44
N GLN A 172 13.32 -7.00 13.50
CA GLN A 172 13.75 -6.08 14.57
C GLN A 172 13.29 -6.57 15.95
N THR A 173 12.07 -7.10 16.03
CA THR A 173 11.48 -7.70 17.23
C THR A 173 12.21 -8.98 17.62
N MET A 174 12.41 -9.91 16.70
CA MET A 174 13.14 -11.16 16.94
C MET A 174 14.55 -10.87 17.42
N THR A 175 15.26 -9.92 16.82
CA THR A 175 16.61 -9.53 17.26
C THR A 175 16.60 -8.86 18.64
N ARG A 176 15.50 -8.21 19.03
CA ARG A 176 15.36 -7.61 20.36
C ARG A 176 15.11 -8.64 21.45
N PHE A 177 14.29 -9.67 21.19
CA PHE A 177 13.92 -10.68 22.17
C PHE A 177 14.89 -11.86 22.20
N ILE A 178 15.24 -12.41 21.03
CA ILE A 178 16.09 -13.60 20.93
C ILE A 178 17.53 -13.25 21.30
N LEU A 179 18.10 -12.18 20.75
CA LEU A 179 19.53 -11.88 20.95
C LEU A 179 19.86 -11.40 22.37
N ALA A 180 18.88 -10.88 23.11
CA ALA A 180 19.06 -10.45 24.50
C ALA A 180 19.22 -11.63 25.48
N ASP A 181 18.64 -12.80 25.17
CA ASP A 181 18.65 -13.97 26.07
C ASP A 181 19.85 -14.91 25.85
N ILE A 182 20.41 -14.97 24.63
CA ILE A 182 21.51 -15.89 24.28
C ILE A 182 22.91 -15.27 24.39
N VAL A 183 23.03 -13.94 24.41
CA VAL A 183 24.33 -13.26 24.28
C VAL A 183 24.45 -12.10 25.29
N PRO A 184 25.21 -12.26 26.40
CA PRO A 184 25.45 -11.19 27.37
C PRO A 184 26.51 -10.22 26.82
N LEU A 185 26.15 -9.46 25.79
CA LEU A 185 26.97 -8.37 25.26
C LEU A 185 26.48 -7.02 25.79
N ASP A 186 27.43 -6.11 25.97
CA ASP A 186 27.20 -4.71 26.31
C ASP A 186 26.22 -4.04 25.33
N ASP A 187 25.33 -3.17 25.81
CA ASP A 187 24.21 -2.58 25.04
C ASP A 187 24.67 -1.91 23.74
N ALA A 188 25.87 -1.32 23.75
CA ALA A 188 26.49 -0.71 22.59
C ALA A 188 26.85 -1.72 21.48
N ARG A 189 27.31 -2.93 21.85
CA ARG A 189 27.69 -3.98 20.89
C ARG A 189 26.46 -4.62 20.25
N LEU A 190 25.36 -4.75 21.00
CA LEU A 190 24.07 -5.20 20.47
C LEU A 190 23.49 -4.22 19.44
N GLY A 191 23.66 -2.92 19.66
CA GLY A 191 23.30 -1.88 18.69
C GLY A 191 24.06 -2.01 17.38
N ALA A 192 25.39 -2.12 17.44
CA ALA A 192 26.24 -2.28 16.26
C ALA A 192 25.93 -3.56 15.49
N PHE A 193 25.67 -4.67 16.19
CA PHE A 193 25.33 -5.95 15.56
C PHE A 193 24.00 -5.89 14.78
N ARG A 194 23.00 -5.15 15.28
CA ARG A 194 21.74 -4.91 14.55
C ARG A 194 21.97 -4.16 13.24
N VAL A 195 22.76 -3.10 13.27
CA VAL A 195 23.08 -2.31 12.07
C VAL A 195 23.84 -3.16 11.05
N MET A 196 24.79 -3.99 11.51
CA MET A 196 25.53 -4.91 10.65
C MET A 196 24.60 -5.92 9.95
N ILE A 197 23.65 -6.51 10.69
CA ILE A 197 22.69 -7.44 10.09
C ILE A 197 21.76 -6.73 9.10
N ILE A 198 21.32 -5.49 9.38
CA ILE A 198 20.51 -4.73 8.42
C ILE A 198 21.28 -4.52 7.11
N GLY A 199 22.55 -4.14 7.20
CA GLY A 199 23.42 -4.00 6.02
C GLY A 199 23.62 -5.33 5.27
N LEU A 200 23.81 -6.43 6.00
CA LEU A 200 23.94 -7.75 5.40
C LEU A 200 22.63 -8.23 4.75
N LEU A 201 21.49 -7.96 5.39
CA LEU A 201 20.16 -8.27 4.88
C LEU A 201 19.89 -7.51 3.58
N LEU A 202 20.25 -6.23 3.52
CA LEU A 202 20.22 -5.43 2.29
C LEU A 202 21.07 -6.06 1.17
N MET A 203 22.30 -6.44 1.49
CA MET A 203 23.25 -7.02 0.53
C MET A 203 22.73 -8.36 -0.02
N VAL A 204 22.30 -9.26 0.87
CA VAL A 204 21.72 -10.56 0.51
C VAL A 204 20.46 -10.39 -0.33
N LEU A 205 19.61 -9.42 0.01
CA LEU A 205 18.36 -9.21 -0.71
C LEU A 205 18.58 -8.64 -2.11
N MET A 206 19.54 -7.70 -2.27
CA MET A 206 19.96 -7.21 -3.58
C MET A 206 20.51 -8.34 -4.47
N VAL A 207 21.24 -9.29 -3.89
CA VAL A 207 21.80 -10.44 -4.61
C VAL A 207 20.71 -11.44 -5.01
N LEU A 208 19.78 -11.77 -4.10
CA LEU A 208 18.82 -12.86 -4.34
C LEU A 208 17.56 -12.42 -5.09
N ARG A 209 17.08 -11.19 -4.89
CA ARG A 209 15.81 -10.69 -5.46
C ARG A 209 15.86 -9.16 -5.60
N PRO A 210 16.50 -8.60 -6.65
CA PRO A 210 16.56 -7.15 -6.87
C PRO A 210 15.18 -6.48 -7.08
N GLN A 211 14.11 -7.27 -7.23
CA GLN A 211 12.74 -6.79 -7.42
C GLN A 211 11.87 -6.79 -6.14
N GLY A 212 12.41 -7.24 -5.00
CA GLY A 212 11.66 -7.42 -3.75
C GLY A 212 10.73 -8.65 -3.73
N ILE A 213 10.06 -8.91 -2.60
CA ILE A 213 9.27 -10.15 -2.38
C ILE A 213 8.04 -10.24 -3.31
N LEU A 214 7.44 -9.11 -3.69
CA LEU A 214 6.26 -9.05 -4.55
C LEU A 214 6.44 -8.14 -5.77
N GLY A 215 7.67 -8.05 -6.30
CA GLY A 215 7.98 -7.32 -7.53
C GLY A 215 7.21 -7.89 -8.74
N LYS A 216 6.51 -7.03 -9.48
CA LYS A 216 5.75 -7.43 -10.66
C LYS A 216 6.71 -7.91 -11.77
N LYS A 217 6.57 -9.18 -12.14
CA LYS A 217 7.32 -9.83 -13.22
C LYS A 217 6.97 -9.31 -14.62
N GLU A 218 5.93 -8.48 -14.74
CA GLU A 218 5.33 -8.04 -16.00
C GLU A 218 6.17 -7.00 -16.76
N GLU A 219 7.20 -6.40 -16.15
CA GLU A 219 8.14 -5.50 -16.86
C GLU A 219 9.25 -6.27 -17.62
N LEU A 220 9.38 -7.59 -17.45
CA LEU A 220 10.45 -8.39 -18.09
C LEU A 220 10.06 -9.01 -19.44
N THR A 221 8.80 -8.92 -19.87
CA THR A 221 8.31 -9.56 -21.10
C THR A 221 8.19 -8.61 -22.30
N LEU A 222 8.50 -7.31 -22.15
CA LEU A 222 8.53 -6.34 -23.25
C LEU A 222 9.96 -5.96 -23.69
N GLY A 223 10.97 -6.63 -23.11
CA GLY A 223 12.39 -6.48 -23.48
C GLY A 223 12.90 -7.58 -24.43
N ARG A 224 12.03 -8.18 -25.24
CA ARG A 224 12.41 -9.07 -26.34
C ARG A 224 11.53 -8.83 -27.55
#